data_AF-A0A6I9NJI3-F1
#
_entry.id   AF-A0A6I9NJI3-F1
#
_cell.length_a   1.000
_cell.length_b   1.000
_cell.length_c   1.000
_cell.angle_alpha   90.00
_cell.angle_beta   90.00
_cell.angle_gamma   90.00
#
_symmetry.space_group_name_H-M   'P 1'
#
loop_
_entity.id
_entity.type
_entity.pdbx_description
1 polymer ?
#
loop_
_entity_poly.entity_id
_entity_poly.type
_entity_poly.pdbx_seq_one_letter_code
_entity_poly.pdbx_strand_id
1 'polypeptide(L)'
;VSGFLMGLSVIGSIFNITGIAINRYCYICQNFSYDTLYSYRNTLLLVALIWLLTVLAIVPNFFVGSLQYDPRVYSCTFAQTVSATYTITVVVVHFFVPIAIVTFCYLRIWIMVIQVRQKVKSEVRPRNKPSDLRNFITMFVVFVLFAICWAPLNFIGLAVAVYPEEVAPHIPEWLFVVSYFMAYFNSCLNAIIYGLLNQNFRREYKRIVMSVWKPQLFFQETSRGGTEGIKTKPSPGLKNNTAK
;
A
#
# COMPACT_ATOMS: atom_id res chain seq x y z
N VAL A 1 -7.45 -23.74 -4.78
CA VAL A 1 -6.28 -23.00 -4.23
C VAL A 1 -6.04 -21.67 -4.94
N SER A 2 -5.92 -21.64 -6.28
CA SER A 2 -5.64 -20.39 -7.02
C SER A 2 -6.64 -19.24 -6.74
N GLY A 3 -7.95 -19.48 -6.84
CA GLY A 3 -8.96 -18.44 -6.56
C GLY A 3 -8.97 -17.92 -5.12
N PHE A 4 -8.62 -18.77 -4.15
CA PHE A 4 -8.45 -18.36 -2.76
C PHE A 4 -7.25 -17.41 -2.58
N LEU A 5 -6.12 -17.73 -3.19
CA LEU A 5 -4.92 -16.89 -3.16
C LEU A 5 -5.15 -15.55 -3.87
N MET A 6 -5.90 -15.55 -4.97
CA MET A 6 -6.34 -14.34 -5.64
C MET A 6 -7.19 -13.50 -4.69
N GLY A 7 -8.24 -14.06 -4.09
CA GLY A 7 -9.08 -13.35 -3.11
C GLY A 7 -8.27 -12.77 -1.94
N LEU A 8 -7.32 -13.53 -1.39
CA LEU A 8 -6.40 -13.12 -0.32
C LEU A 8 -5.58 -11.89 -0.73
N SER A 9 -4.99 -11.94 -1.93
CA SER A 9 -4.18 -10.85 -2.44
C SER A 9 -5.00 -9.57 -2.60
N VAL A 10 -6.22 -9.67 -3.12
CA VAL A 10 -7.08 -8.51 -3.42
C VAL A 10 -7.64 -7.88 -2.16
N ILE A 11 -8.32 -8.68 -1.35
CA ILE A 11 -8.96 -8.21 -0.11
C ILE A 11 -7.88 -7.76 0.88
N GLY A 12 -6.77 -8.49 0.95
CA GLY A 12 -5.62 -8.09 1.76
C GLY A 12 -5.04 -6.76 1.30
N SER A 13 -4.90 -6.54 -0.02
CA SER A 13 -4.38 -5.27 -0.54
C SER A 13 -5.26 -4.08 -0.17
N ILE A 14 -6.58 -4.17 -0.35
CA ILE A 14 -7.47 -3.04 -0.03
C ILE A 14 -7.52 -2.74 1.47
N PHE A 15 -7.51 -3.76 2.33
CA PHE A 15 -7.43 -3.54 3.78
C PHE A 15 -6.08 -2.97 4.20
N ASN A 16 -4.97 -3.37 3.57
CA ASN A 16 -3.67 -2.74 3.79
C ASN A 16 -3.66 -1.27 3.35
N ILE A 17 -4.18 -0.95 2.16
CA ILE A 17 -4.28 0.44 1.68
C ILE A 17 -5.13 1.28 2.63
N THR A 18 -6.24 0.72 3.12
CA THR A 18 -7.12 1.37 4.08
C THR A 18 -6.42 1.63 5.42
N GLY A 19 -5.73 0.62 5.96
CA GLY A 19 -4.94 0.77 7.18
C GLY A 19 -3.83 1.82 7.04
N ILE A 20 -3.14 1.85 5.89
CA ILE A 20 -2.12 2.86 5.60
C ILE A 20 -2.74 4.27 5.54
N ALA A 21 -3.90 4.43 4.90
CA ALA A 21 -4.59 5.71 4.80
C ALA A 21 -5.03 6.23 6.18
N ILE A 22 -5.60 5.36 7.03
CA ILE A 22 -5.99 5.70 8.41
C ILE A 22 -4.75 6.07 9.23
N ASN A 23 -3.68 5.27 9.16
CA ASN A 23 -2.43 5.56 9.85
C ASN A 23 -1.88 6.95 9.47
N ARG A 24 -1.88 7.28 8.18
CA ARG A 24 -1.45 8.61 7.70
C ARG A 24 -2.38 9.73 8.13
N TYR A 25 -3.68 9.50 8.13
CA TYR A 25 -4.65 10.45 8.64
C TYR A 25 -4.40 10.75 10.13
N CYS A 26 -4.23 9.72 10.96
CA CYS A 26 -3.90 9.88 12.37
C CYS A 26 -2.57 10.63 12.58
N TYR A 27 -1.54 10.31 11.80
CA TYR A 27 -0.24 10.98 11.88
C TYR A 27 -0.32 12.48 11.58
N ILE A 28 -1.02 12.86 10.49
CA ILE A 28 -1.04 14.24 10.01
C ILE A 28 -2.09 15.09 10.74
N CYS A 29 -3.27 14.54 11.01
CA CYS A 29 -4.40 15.27 11.58
C CYS A 29 -4.48 15.17 13.11
N GLN A 30 -3.98 14.08 13.71
CA GLN A 30 -4.17 13.76 15.13
C GLN A 30 -2.81 13.56 15.85
N ASN A 31 -1.89 14.51 15.68
CA ASN A 31 -0.49 14.40 16.12
C ASN A 31 -0.30 14.10 17.63
N PHE A 32 -1.24 14.49 18.51
CA PHE A 32 -1.07 14.36 19.97
C PHE A 32 -1.34 12.94 20.53
N SER A 33 -2.04 12.08 19.79
CA SER A 33 -2.35 10.70 20.21
C SER A 33 -1.69 9.63 19.35
N TYR A 34 -0.94 10.03 18.33
CA TYR A 34 -0.32 9.11 17.37
C TYR A 34 0.73 8.20 18.04
N ASP A 35 1.62 8.77 18.85
CA ASP A 35 2.73 8.01 19.47
C ASP A 35 2.24 6.95 20.47
N THR A 36 1.11 7.18 21.13
CA THR A 36 0.46 6.21 22.02
C THR A 36 -0.28 5.12 21.24
N LEU A 37 -0.90 5.48 20.11
CA LEU A 37 -1.72 4.57 19.31
C LEU A 37 -0.88 3.67 18.40
N TYR A 38 0.12 4.23 17.72
CA TYR A 38 0.95 3.55 16.70
C TYR A 38 2.36 3.26 17.22
N SER A 39 2.46 2.41 18.24
CA SER A 39 3.71 1.76 18.63
C SER A 39 4.05 0.57 17.69
N TYR A 40 5.29 0.10 17.69
CA TYR A 40 5.72 -1.07 16.93
C TYR A 40 4.85 -2.30 17.19
N ARG A 41 4.54 -2.57 18.47
CA ARG A 41 3.67 -3.69 18.87
C ARG A 41 2.25 -3.53 18.33
N ASN A 42 1.67 -2.33 18.44
CA ASN A 42 0.32 -2.05 17.98
C ASN A 42 0.23 -2.13 16.44
N THR A 43 1.28 -1.67 15.74
CA THR A 43 1.36 -1.78 14.28
C THR A 43 1.40 -3.25 13.85
N LEU A 44 2.17 -4.09 14.55
CA LEU A 44 2.21 -5.53 14.28
C LEU A 44 0.83 -6.18 14.53
N LEU A 45 0.15 -5.81 15.62
CA LEU A 45 -1.20 -6.28 15.93
C LEU A 45 -2.22 -5.83 14.87
N LEU A 46 -2.14 -4.60 14.37
CA LEU A 46 -3.00 -4.09 13.30
C LEU A 46 -2.78 -4.86 11.99
N VAL A 47 -1.53 -5.14 11.63
CA VAL A 47 -1.21 -5.96 10.46
C VAL A 47 -1.76 -7.38 10.63
N ALA A 48 -1.58 -8.00 11.79
CA ALA A 48 -2.14 -9.32 12.07
C ALA A 48 -3.67 -9.31 12.00
N LEU A 49 -4.32 -8.28 12.52
CA LEU A 49 -5.78 -8.09 12.45
C LEU A 49 -6.25 -7.94 11.00
N ILE A 50 -5.55 -7.17 10.16
CA ILE A 50 -5.87 -7.01 8.74
C ILE A 50 -5.84 -8.36 8.02
N TRP A 51 -4.80 -9.17 8.26
CA TRP A 51 -4.71 -10.50 7.66
C TRP A 51 -5.79 -11.45 8.18
N LEU A 52 -6.10 -11.41 9.48
CA LEU A 52 -7.19 -12.19 10.07
C LEU A 52 -8.53 -11.83 9.41
N LEU A 53 -8.85 -10.52 9.33
CA LEU A 53 -10.06 -10.02 8.67
C LEU A 53 -10.12 -10.41 7.19
N THR A 54 -8.98 -10.40 6.50
CA THR A 54 -8.89 -10.84 5.10
C THR A 54 -9.27 -12.31 4.96
N VAL A 55 -8.74 -13.19 5.82
CA VAL A 55 -9.10 -14.62 5.80
C VAL A 55 -10.59 -14.79 6.10
N LEU A 56 -11.10 -14.13 7.15
CA LEU A 56 -12.52 -14.18 7.52
C LEU A 56 -13.44 -13.72 6.39
N ALA A 57 -13.06 -12.69 5.64
CA ALA A 57 -13.82 -12.21 4.49
C ALA A 57 -13.90 -13.21 3.34
N ILE A 58 -12.92 -14.11 3.21
CA ILE A 58 -12.86 -15.09 2.12
C ILE A 58 -13.54 -16.40 2.49
N VAL A 59 -13.60 -16.74 3.78
CA VAL A 59 -14.23 -17.98 4.29
C VAL A 59 -15.63 -18.25 3.72
N PRO A 60 -16.55 -17.26 3.60
CA PRO A 60 -17.88 -17.48 3.02
C PRO A 60 -17.86 -18.06 1.60
N ASN A 61 -16.82 -17.81 0.80
CA ASN A 61 -16.71 -18.35 -0.56
C ASN A 61 -16.66 -19.89 -0.58
N PHE A 62 -16.12 -20.53 0.46
CA PHE A 62 -16.08 -22.00 0.56
C PHE A 62 -17.45 -22.60 0.83
N PHE A 63 -18.30 -21.90 1.60
CA PHE A 63 -19.65 -22.36 1.90
C PHE A 63 -20.61 -22.11 0.74
N VAL A 64 -20.46 -20.99 0.04
CA VAL A 64 -21.29 -20.63 -1.12
C VAL A 64 -20.86 -21.39 -2.39
N GLY A 65 -19.61 -21.86 -2.47
CA GLY A 65 -19.07 -22.51 -3.67
C GLY A 65 -18.89 -21.53 -4.84
N SER A 66 -18.60 -20.27 -4.53
CA SER A 66 -18.46 -19.17 -5.52
C SER A 66 -17.12 -19.19 -6.27
N LEU A 67 -16.15 -20.01 -5.85
CA LEU A 67 -14.86 -20.13 -6.53
C LEU A 67 -14.93 -21.20 -7.61
N GLN A 68 -15.04 -20.78 -8.87
CA GLN A 68 -15.19 -21.68 -10.01
C GLN A 68 -14.17 -21.38 -11.11
N TYR A 69 -13.93 -22.35 -11.98
CA TYR A 69 -13.07 -22.17 -13.15
C TYR A 69 -13.83 -21.41 -14.24
N ASP A 70 -13.29 -20.27 -14.68
CA ASP A 70 -13.85 -19.48 -15.77
C ASP A 70 -12.99 -19.67 -17.03
N PRO A 71 -13.54 -20.28 -18.10
CA PRO A 71 -12.80 -20.56 -19.32
C PRO A 71 -12.41 -19.29 -20.09
N ARG A 72 -13.09 -18.16 -19.88
CA ARG A 72 -12.81 -16.89 -20.59
C ARG A 72 -11.47 -16.28 -20.17
N VAL A 73 -11.05 -16.55 -18.94
CA VAL A 73 -9.80 -16.03 -18.34
C VAL A 73 -8.82 -17.15 -17.99
N TYR A 74 -9.16 -18.40 -18.32
CA TYR A 74 -8.37 -19.61 -18.03
C TYR A 74 -7.93 -19.72 -16.56
N SER A 75 -8.77 -19.26 -15.62
CA SER A 75 -8.40 -19.10 -14.22
C SER A 75 -9.55 -19.48 -13.28
N CYS A 76 -9.22 -19.94 -12.08
CA CYS A 76 -10.21 -20.18 -11.03
C CYS A 76 -10.44 -18.90 -10.23
N THR A 77 -11.64 -18.34 -10.32
CA THR A 77 -11.97 -17.01 -9.77
C THR A 77 -13.36 -16.98 -9.15
N PHE A 78 -13.73 -15.82 -8.61
CA PHE A 78 -15.04 -15.55 -8.05
C PHE A 78 -16.09 -15.48 -9.17
N ALA A 79 -16.99 -16.46 -9.20
CA ALA A 79 -18.11 -16.51 -10.12
C ALA A 79 -19.23 -15.57 -9.65
N GLN A 80 -19.36 -14.44 -10.34
CA GLN A 80 -20.30 -13.36 -10.01
C GLN A 80 -21.78 -13.77 -10.16
N THR A 81 -22.07 -14.85 -10.89
CA THR A 81 -23.42 -15.34 -11.22
C THR A 81 -24.00 -16.31 -10.19
N VAL A 82 -23.20 -16.80 -9.22
CA VAL A 82 -23.67 -17.81 -8.26
C VAL A 82 -24.70 -17.26 -7.29
N SER A 83 -24.55 -16.00 -6.86
CA SER A 83 -25.53 -15.32 -6.01
C SER A 83 -25.39 -13.80 -6.15
N ALA A 84 -26.44 -13.15 -6.64
CA ALA A 84 -26.50 -11.70 -6.77
C ALA A 84 -26.29 -10.99 -5.42
N THR A 85 -26.99 -11.44 -4.37
CA THR A 85 -26.87 -10.87 -3.02
C THR A 85 -25.45 -10.98 -2.47
N TYR A 86 -24.79 -12.12 -2.70
CA TYR A 86 -23.42 -12.31 -2.25
C TYR A 86 -22.43 -11.42 -3.03
N THR A 87 -22.55 -11.37 -4.36
CA THR A 87 -21.75 -10.49 -5.21
C THR A 87 -21.90 -9.02 -4.83
N ILE A 88 -23.14 -8.54 -4.64
CA ILE A 88 -23.42 -7.17 -4.20
C ILE A 88 -22.77 -6.90 -2.85
N THR A 89 -22.93 -7.81 -1.88
CA THR A 89 -22.34 -7.67 -0.54
C THR A 89 -20.81 -7.59 -0.64
N VAL A 90 -20.19 -8.46 -1.42
CA VAL A 90 -18.74 -8.47 -1.61
C VAL A 90 -18.26 -7.15 -2.21
N VAL A 91 -18.87 -6.69 -3.30
CA VAL A 91 -18.50 -5.44 -3.98
C VAL A 91 -18.72 -4.23 -3.06
N VAL A 92 -19.85 -4.13 -2.36
CA VAL A 92 -20.13 -3.01 -1.47
C VAL A 92 -19.16 -2.98 -0.28
N VAL A 93 -19.02 -4.10 0.41
CA VAL A 93 -18.22 -4.17 1.65
C VAL A 93 -16.72 -4.12 1.38
N HIS A 94 -16.23 -4.73 0.30
CA HIS A 94 -14.78 -4.86 0.06
C HIS A 94 -14.23 -3.89 -0.98
N PHE A 95 -15.08 -3.20 -1.75
CA PHE A 95 -14.65 -2.18 -2.70
C PHE A 95 -15.16 -0.79 -2.32
N PHE A 96 -16.48 -0.58 -2.26
CA PHE A 96 -17.03 0.77 -2.05
C PHE A 96 -16.77 1.32 -0.63
N VAL A 97 -16.96 0.52 0.41
CA VAL A 97 -16.70 0.96 1.80
C VAL A 97 -15.24 1.35 2.01
N PRO A 98 -14.24 0.53 1.63
CA PRO A 98 -12.84 0.92 1.71
C PRO A 98 -12.49 2.15 0.86
N ILE A 99 -13.02 2.26 -0.36
CA ILE A 99 -12.81 3.45 -1.20
C ILE A 99 -13.36 4.71 -0.52
N ALA A 100 -14.54 4.64 0.09
CA ALA A 100 -15.12 5.76 0.81
C ALA A 100 -14.26 6.19 2.02
N ILE A 101 -13.81 5.23 2.82
CA ILE A 101 -12.93 5.48 3.98
C ILE A 101 -11.61 6.13 3.53
N VAL A 102 -10.95 5.54 2.55
CA VAL A 102 -9.65 6.03 2.05
C VAL A 102 -9.80 7.42 1.44
N THR A 103 -10.85 7.64 0.64
CA THR A 103 -11.16 8.94 0.05
C THR A 103 -11.40 9.99 1.13
N PHE A 104 -12.20 9.67 2.15
CA PHE A 104 -12.43 10.55 3.29
C PHE A 104 -11.13 10.92 4.01
N CYS A 105 -10.27 9.93 4.31
CA CYS A 105 -8.97 10.17 4.93
C CYS A 105 -8.10 11.12 4.09
N TYR A 106 -7.97 10.86 2.79
CA TYR A 106 -7.15 11.69 1.89
C TYR A 106 -7.71 13.10 1.70
N LEU A 107 -9.04 13.26 1.59
CA LEU A 107 -9.69 14.57 1.50
C LEU A 107 -9.42 15.41 2.75
N ARG A 108 -9.56 14.81 3.94
CA ARG A 108 -9.28 15.51 5.21
C ARG A 108 -7.82 15.93 5.34
N ILE A 109 -6.89 15.06 4.94
CA ILE A 109 -5.46 15.40 4.91
C ILE A 109 -5.22 16.57 3.94
N TRP A 110 -5.80 16.52 2.73
CA TRP A 110 -5.64 17.56 1.73
C TRP A 110 -6.15 18.93 2.21
N ILE A 111 -7.34 18.96 2.83
CA ILE A 111 -7.92 20.17 3.43
C ILE A 111 -6.99 20.73 4.51
N MET A 112 -6.49 19.88 5.42
CA MET A 112 -5.56 20.28 6.48
C MET A 112 -4.28 20.90 5.90
N VAL A 113 -3.72 20.28 4.85
CA VAL A 113 -2.51 20.77 4.17
C VAL A 113 -2.74 22.15 3.53
N ILE A 114 -3.90 22.37 2.90
CA ILE A 114 -4.26 23.67 2.32
C ILE A 114 -4.42 24.72 3.43
N GLN A 115 -5.14 24.40 4.50
CA GLN A 115 -5.36 25.32 5.62
C GLN A 115 -4.05 25.77 6.27
N VAL A 116 -3.12 24.83 6.52
CA VAL A 116 -1.79 25.16 7.04
C VAL A 116 -1.03 26.03 6.06
N ARG A 117 -1.01 25.70 4.76
CA ARG A 117 -0.33 26.53 3.74
C ARG A 117 -0.90 27.94 3.64
N GLN A 118 -2.22 28.11 3.79
CA GLN A 118 -2.88 29.42 3.75
C GLN A 118 -2.56 30.26 5.00
N LYS A 119 -2.58 29.66 6.19
CA LYS A 119 -2.21 30.35 7.46
C LYS A 119 -0.74 30.76 7.50
N VAL A 120 0.12 30.00 6.82
CA VAL A 120 1.58 30.17 6.80
C VAL A 120 2.07 31.12 5.70
N LYS A 121 1.16 31.74 4.92
CA LYS A 121 1.54 32.89 4.05
C LYS A 121 2.10 34.09 4.82
N SER A 122 2.00 34.09 6.16
CA SER A 122 2.67 35.03 7.05
C SER A 122 3.84 34.34 7.78
N GLU A 123 5.06 34.69 7.40
CA GLU A 123 6.33 34.62 8.17
C GLU A 123 7.08 33.31 8.48
N VAL A 124 6.58 32.07 8.37
CA VAL A 124 7.43 30.89 8.73
C VAL A 124 7.25 29.71 7.78
N ARG A 125 8.25 29.40 6.93
CA ARG A 125 8.25 28.19 6.06
C ARG A 125 7.72 26.96 6.81
N PRO A 126 6.64 26.30 6.32
CA PRO A 126 6.13 25.11 6.99
C PRO A 126 7.20 24.03 6.92
N ARG A 127 7.65 23.53 8.08
CA ARG A 127 8.65 22.47 8.24
C ARG A 127 8.07 21.09 7.87
N ASN A 128 7.28 21.01 6.81
CA ASN A 128 6.86 19.74 6.24
C ASN A 128 8.07 19.19 5.49
N LYS A 129 8.67 18.12 5.99
CA LYS A 129 9.82 17.51 5.31
C LYS A 129 9.37 17.10 3.90
N PRO A 130 10.10 17.44 2.84
CA PRO A 130 9.74 17.06 1.47
C PRO A 130 9.61 15.53 1.29
N SER A 131 10.21 14.74 2.18
CA SER A 131 10.02 13.29 2.28
C SER A 131 8.59 12.88 2.62
N ASP A 132 7.92 13.61 3.52
CA ASP A 132 6.61 13.23 4.05
C ASP A 132 5.52 13.47 3.01
N LEU A 133 5.66 14.57 2.25
CA LEU A 133 4.81 14.84 1.09
C LEU A 133 4.99 13.80 -0.01
N ARG A 134 6.22 13.39 -0.31
CA ARG A 134 6.48 12.32 -1.30
C ARG A 134 5.89 10.99 -0.87
N ASN A 135 6.01 10.63 0.41
CA ASN A 135 5.41 9.42 0.96
C ASN A 135 3.88 9.46 0.86
N PHE A 136 3.26 10.60 1.20
CA PHE A 136 1.82 10.82 1.03
C PHE A 136 1.38 10.67 -0.43
N ILE A 137 2.06 11.34 -1.37
CA ILE A 137 1.77 11.25 -2.80
C ILE A 137 1.91 9.80 -3.28
N THR A 138 2.94 9.09 -2.85
CA THR A 138 3.15 7.68 -3.22
C THR A 138 1.97 6.83 -2.77
N MET A 139 1.53 6.98 -1.52
CA MET A 139 0.39 6.22 -0.98
C MET A 139 -0.94 6.58 -1.67
N PHE A 140 -1.15 7.85 -1.98
CA PHE A 140 -2.31 8.30 -2.75
C PHE A 140 -2.32 7.71 -4.17
N VAL A 141 -1.17 7.70 -4.86
CA VAL A 141 -1.02 7.10 -6.19
C VAL A 141 -1.27 5.59 -6.15
N VAL A 142 -0.78 4.87 -5.13
CA VAL A 142 -1.08 3.44 -4.93
C VAL A 142 -2.59 3.21 -4.82
N PHE A 143 -3.29 4.03 -4.03
CA PHE A 143 -4.74 3.94 -3.90
C PHE A 143 -5.47 4.20 -5.22
N VAL A 144 -5.12 5.26 -5.94
CA VAL A 144 -5.76 5.61 -7.22
C VAL A 144 -5.56 4.50 -8.25
N LEU A 145 -4.35 3.93 -8.33
CA LEU A 145 -4.07 2.83 -9.25
C LEU A 145 -4.81 1.56 -8.86
N PHE A 146 -4.94 1.26 -7.57
CA PHE A 146 -5.79 0.16 -7.10
C PHE A 146 -7.24 0.38 -7.55
N ALA A 147 -7.81 1.56 -7.30
CA ALA A 147 -9.19 1.87 -7.70
C ALA A 147 -9.39 1.74 -9.22
N ILE A 148 -8.46 2.26 -10.02
CA ILE A 148 -8.52 2.20 -11.49
C ILE A 148 -8.40 0.75 -12.00
N CYS A 149 -7.54 -0.07 -11.41
CA CYS A 149 -7.37 -1.46 -11.85
C CYS A 149 -8.54 -2.37 -11.46
N TRP A 150 -9.20 -2.08 -10.32
CA TRP A 150 -10.27 -2.93 -9.79
C TRP A 150 -11.68 -2.42 -10.12
N ALA A 151 -11.84 -1.14 -10.45
CA ALA A 151 -13.13 -0.56 -10.79
C ALA A 151 -13.86 -1.30 -11.93
N PRO A 152 -13.25 -1.57 -13.10
CA PRO A 152 -13.95 -2.22 -14.22
C PRO A 152 -14.57 -3.55 -13.81
N LEU A 153 -13.82 -4.38 -13.09
CA LEU A 153 -14.28 -5.69 -12.64
C LEU A 153 -15.41 -5.61 -11.60
N ASN A 154 -15.32 -4.66 -10.66
CA ASN A 154 -16.35 -4.46 -9.63
C ASN A 154 -17.64 -3.87 -10.23
N PHE A 155 -17.53 -2.97 -11.20
CA PHE A 155 -18.69 -2.42 -11.91
C PHE A 155 -19.39 -3.48 -12.77
N ILE A 156 -18.63 -4.31 -13.49
CA ILE A 156 -19.16 -5.46 -14.22
C ILE A 156 -19.90 -6.40 -13.26
N GLY A 157 -19.27 -6.77 -12.14
CA GLY A 157 -19.88 -7.65 -11.14
C GLY A 157 -21.16 -7.07 -10.53
N LEU A 158 -21.17 -5.77 -10.25
CA LEU A 158 -22.36 -5.09 -9.76
C LEU A 158 -23.48 -5.08 -10.81
N ALA A 159 -23.16 -4.75 -12.06
CA ALA A 159 -24.14 -4.67 -13.13
C ALA A 159 -24.76 -6.04 -13.44
N VAL A 160 -23.95 -7.10 -13.48
CA VAL A 160 -24.41 -8.50 -13.61
C VAL A 160 -25.26 -8.93 -12.41
N ALA A 161 -24.93 -8.47 -11.21
CA ALA A 161 -25.71 -8.83 -10.01
C ALA A 161 -27.05 -8.10 -9.92
N VAL A 162 -27.16 -6.86 -10.42
CA VAL A 162 -28.41 -6.08 -10.38
C VAL A 162 -29.33 -6.44 -11.55
N TYR A 163 -28.79 -6.63 -12.76
CA TYR A 163 -29.56 -6.90 -13.97
C TYR A 163 -28.95 -8.08 -14.76
N PRO A 164 -29.02 -9.32 -14.25
CA PRO A 164 -28.37 -10.47 -14.88
C PRO A 164 -28.89 -10.75 -16.29
N GLU A 165 -30.20 -10.74 -16.49
CA GLU A 165 -30.86 -11.07 -17.78
C GLU A 165 -30.57 -10.03 -18.88
N GLU A 166 -30.48 -8.75 -18.51
CA GLU A 166 -30.26 -7.67 -19.47
C GLU A 166 -28.78 -7.37 -19.71
N VAL A 167 -27.94 -7.43 -18.68
CA VAL A 167 -26.54 -6.97 -18.78
C VAL A 167 -25.59 -8.12 -19.11
N ALA A 168 -25.78 -9.31 -18.56
CA ALA A 168 -24.86 -10.44 -18.79
C ALA A 168 -24.64 -10.78 -20.28
N PRO A 169 -25.68 -10.82 -21.15
CA PRO A 169 -25.48 -11.13 -22.58
C PRO A 169 -24.88 -9.98 -23.38
N HIS A 170 -24.97 -8.73 -22.89
CA HIS A 170 -24.46 -7.55 -23.59
C HIS A 170 -23.03 -7.18 -23.22
N ILE A 171 -22.45 -7.79 -22.17
CA ILE A 171 -21.06 -7.55 -21.80
C ILE A 171 -20.14 -8.23 -22.82
N PRO A 172 -19.31 -7.46 -23.56
CA PRO A 172 -18.37 -8.05 -24.48
C PRO A 172 -17.30 -8.85 -23.71
N GLU A 173 -16.96 -10.04 -24.21
CA GLU A 173 -15.94 -10.89 -23.60
C GLU A 173 -14.59 -10.18 -23.47
N TRP A 174 -14.19 -9.39 -24.48
CA TRP A 174 -12.93 -8.64 -24.44
C TRP A 174 -12.88 -7.65 -23.27
N LEU A 175 -14.01 -7.02 -22.91
CA LEU A 175 -14.08 -6.07 -21.80
C LEU A 175 -13.90 -6.80 -20.46
N PHE A 176 -14.51 -7.97 -20.31
CA PHE A 176 -14.32 -8.84 -19.16
C PHE A 176 -12.85 -9.27 -19.04
N VAL A 177 -12.26 -9.77 -20.12
CA VAL A 177 -10.86 -10.21 -20.17
C VAL A 177 -9.90 -9.07 -19.83
N VAL A 178 -10.04 -7.89 -20.46
CA VAL A 178 -9.20 -6.71 -20.16
C VAL A 178 -9.32 -6.28 -18.71
N SER A 179 -10.53 -6.30 -18.15
CA SER A 179 -10.77 -5.97 -16.73
C SER A 179 -10.02 -6.92 -15.79
N TYR A 180 -10.03 -8.22 -16.09
CA TYR A 180 -9.25 -9.21 -15.34
C TYR A 180 -7.74 -9.01 -15.48
N PHE A 181 -7.24 -8.74 -16.69
CA PHE A 181 -5.81 -8.45 -16.89
C PHE A 181 -5.35 -7.21 -16.11
N MET A 182 -6.17 -6.17 -16.09
CA MET A 182 -5.89 -4.95 -15.35
C MET A 182 -5.83 -5.20 -13.83
N ALA A 183 -6.77 -6.02 -13.33
CA ALA A 183 -6.79 -6.48 -11.94
C ALA A 183 -5.54 -7.30 -11.57
N TYR A 184 -5.05 -8.17 -12.45
CA TYR A 184 -3.79 -8.90 -12.23
C TYR A 184 -2.56 -7.98 -12.27
N PHE A 185 -2.55 -7.00 -13.17
CA PHE A 185 -1.43 -6.06 -13.32
C PHE A 185 -1.23 -5.16 -12.10
N ASN A 186 -2.28 -4.90 -11.32
CA ASN A 186 -2.24 -4.16 -10.06
C ASN A 186 -1.11 -4.63 -9.12
N SER A 187 -0.87 -5.94 -9.03
CA SER A 187 0.16 -6.49 -8.15
C SER A 187 1.57 -5.99 -8.51
N CYS A 188 1.89 -5.89 -9.80
CA CYS A 188 3.18 -5.41 -10.30
C CYS A 188 3.36 -3.89 -10.14
N LEU A 189 2.25 -3.13 -10.24
CA LEU A 189 2.26 -1.68 -10.12
C LEU A 189 2.81 -1.22 -8.77
N ASN A 190 2.54 -1.95 -7.69
CA ASN A 190 3.06 -1.63 -6.36
C ASN A 190 4.60 -1.46 -6.38
N ALA A 191 5.34 -2.43 -6.93
CA ALA A 191 6.80 -2.37 -7.00
C ALA A 191 7.31 -1.19 -7.86
N ILE A 192 6.66 -0.95 -9.01
CA ILE A 192 7.00 0.14 -9.93
C ILE A 192 6.80 1.50 -9.22
N ILE A 193 5.67 1.68 -8.53
CA ILE A 193 5.35 2.90 -7.79
C ILE A 193 6.40 3.17 -6.71
N TYR A 194 6.71 2.17 -5.87
CA TYR A 194 7.71 2.34 -4.82
C TYR A 194 9.10 2.63 -5.40
N GLY A 195 9.47 1.99 -6.51
CA GLY A 195 10.75 2.23 -7.19
C GLY A 195 10.87 3.60 -7.87
N LEU A 196 9.78 4.15 -8.41
CA LEU A 196 9.79 5.43 -9.11
C LEU A 196 9.58 6.62 -8.17
N LEU A 197 8.64 6.52 -7.22
CA LEU A 197 8.17 7.66 -6.43
C LEU A 197 8.91 7.81 -5.10
N ASN A 198 9.45 6.72 -4.54
CA ASN A 198 10.17 6.77 -3.27
C ASN A 198 11.69 6.81 -3.49
N GLN A 199 12.31 7.97 -3.23
CA GLN A 199 13.75 8.19 -3.41
C GLN A 199 14.62 7.25 -2.57
N ASN A 200 14.14 6.84 -1.39
CA ASN A 200 14.87 5.90 -0.53
C ASN A 200 14.87 4.51 -1.16
N PHE A 201 13.72 4.03 -1.65
CA PHE A 201 13.63 2.75 -2.36
C PHE A 201 14.44 2.77 -3.65
N ARG A 202 14.41 3.86 -4.42
CA ARG A 202 15.23 3.97 -5.64
C ARG A 202 16.72 3.86 -5.34
N ARG A 203 17.18 4.42 -4.23
CA ARG A 203 18.59 4.33 -3.80
C ARG A 203 18.96 2.90 -3.43
N GLU A 204 18.12 2.22 -2.66
CA GLU A 204 18.35 0.81 -2.29
C GLU A 204 18.24 -0.14 -3.49
N TYR A 205 17.29 0.06 -4.40
CA TYR A 205 17.24 -0.70 -5.65
C TYR A 205 18.51 -0.55 -6.47
N LYS A 206 19.01 0.69 -6.63
CA LYS A 206 20.30 0.92 -7.29
C LYS A 206 21.44 0.22 -6.56
N ARG A 207 21.44 0.25 -5.23
CA ARG A 207 22.46 -0.43 -4.41
C ARG A 207 22.45 -1.95 -4.65
N ILE A 208 21.28 -2.60 -4.59
CA ILE A 208 21.12 -4.03 -4.83
C ILE A 208 21.52 -4.41 -6.26
N VAL A 209 21.08 -3.63 -7.25
CA VAL A 209 21.43 -3.87 -8.66
C VAL A 209 22.94 -3.70 -8.88
N MET A 210 23.56 -2.67 -8.29
CA MET A 210 25.02 -2.48 -8.38
C MET A 210 25.80 -3.57 -7.63
N SER A 211 25.31 -4.08 -6.50
CA SER A 211 25.96 -5.20 -5.80
C SER A 211 25.91 -6.50 -6.59
N VAL A 212 24.83 -6.72 -7.36
CA VAL A 212 24.70 -7.89 -8.24
C VAL A 212 25.55 -7.72 -9.52
N TRP A 213 25.59 -6.52 -10.11
CA TRP A 213 26.35 -6.28 -11.35
C TRP A 213 27.86 -6.07 -11.13
N LYS A 214 28.28 -5.58 -9.96
CA LYS A 214 29.69 -5.33 -9.61
C LYS A 214 29.96 -5.80 -8.17
N PRO A 215 30.02 -7.12 -7.91
CA PRO A 215 30.26 -7.65 -6.56
C PRO A 215 31.56 -7.12 -5.92
N GLN A 216 32.57 -6.83 -6.76
CA GLN A 216 33.89 -6.35 -6.35
C GLN A 216 33.89 -4.91 -5.81
N LEU A 217 32.99 -4.03 -6.27
CA LEU A 217 32.91 -2.64 -5.78
C LEU A 217 32.23 -2.55 -4.40
N PHE A 218 31.28 -3.46 -4.12
CA PHE A 218 30.56 -3.49 -2.85
C PHE A 218 31.48 -3.88 -1.68
N PHE A 219 32.41 -4.82 -1.92
CA PHE A 219 33.39 -5.23 -0.91
C PHE A 219 34.36 -4.09 -0.51
N GLN A 220 34.65 -3.18 -1.45
CA GLN A 220 35.60 -2.09 -1.22
C GLN A 220 35.01 -0.93 -0.40
N GLU A 221 33.69 -0.67 -0.48
CA GLU A 221 33.01 0.29 0.41
C GLU A 221 32.89 -0.24 1.85
N THR A 222 32.56 -1.52 2.06
CA THR A 222 32.43 -2.10 3.41
C THR A 222 33.78 -2.16 4.13
N SER A 223 34.87 -2.39 3.39
CA SER A 223 36.23 -2.39 3.96
C SER A 223 36.68 -1.01 4.42
N ARG A 224 36.33 0.06 3.69
CA ARG A 224 36.64 1.45 4.06
C ARG A 224 35.81 1.97 5.25
N GLY A 225 34.54 1.57 5.35
CA GLY A 225 33.68 1.93 6.48
C GLY A 225 34.09 1.30 7.82
N GLY A 226 34.80 0.16 7.79
CA GLY A 226 35.33 -0.51 8.98
C GLY A 226 36.62 0.11 9.54
N THR A 227 37.35 0.92 8.76
CA THR A 227 38.66 1.45 9.18
C THR A 227 38.60 2.80 9.89
N GLU A 228 37.45 3.51 9.85
CA GLU A 228 37.29 4.79 10.57
C GLU A 228 36.75 4.65 12.01
N GLY A 229 36.34 3.43 12.43
CA GLY A 229 35.76 3.17 13.74
C GLY A 229 36.74 2.94 14.89
N ILE A 230 38.06 2.86 14.63
CA ILE A 230 39.06 2.57 15.66
C ILE A 230 40.27 3.51 15.49
N LYS A 231 40.09 4.78 15.89
CA LYS A 231 41.20 5.62 16.34
C LYS A 231 40.98 5.98 17.80
N THR A 232 41.57 5.14 18.65
CA THR A 232 41.70 5.31 20.09
C THR A 232 42.27 6.70 20.40
N LYS A 233 41.54 7.49 21.17
CA LYS A 233 42.01 8.74 21.79
C LYS A 233 43.24 8.45 22.67
N PRO A 234 44.38 9.16 22.54
CA PRO A 234 45.40 9.15 23.57
C PRO A 234 44.96 10.05 24.75
N SER A 235 45.11 9.56 25.98
CA SER A 235 44.89 10.32 27.22
C SER A 235 45.80 11.55 27.31
N PRO A 236 45.35 12.68 27.89
CA PRO A 236 46.24 13.80 28.21
C PRO A 236 47.12 13.43 29.40
N GLY A 237 48.43 13.33 29.15
CA GLY A 237 49.46 13.22 30.19
C GLY A 237 49.63 14.55 30.94
N LEU A 238 49.63 14.43 32.26
CA LEU A 238 49.91 15.47 33.25
C LEU A 238 51.32 16.06 33.02
N LYS A 239 51.42 17.36 32.74
CA LYS A 239 52.69 18.11 32.78
C LYS A 239 52.73 18.95 34.06
N ASN A 240 53.52 18.50 35.03
CA ASN A 240 53.95 19.33 36.15
C ASN A 240 55.09 20.24 35.69
N ASN A 241 54.87 21.55 35.79
CA ASN A 241 55.92 22.56 35.68
C ASN A 241 56.23 23.08 37.09
N THR A 242 57.40 22.78 37.63
CA THR A 242 58.07 23.60 38.64
C THR A 242 59.58 23.48 38.50
N ALA A 243 60.18 24.54 37.94
CA ALA A 243 61.59 24.84 38.06
C ALA A 243 61.71 26.36 38.29
N LYS A 244 61.70 26.76 39.56
CA LYS A 244 62.47 27.86 40.16
C LYS A 244 62.17 27.94 41.65
#